data_AF-U2TBK2-F1
#
_entry.id   AF-U2TBK2-F1
#
_cell.length_a   1.000
_cell.length_b   1.000
_cell.length_c   1.000
_cell.angle_alpha   90.00
_cell.angle_beta   90.00
_cell.angle_gamma   90.00
#
_symmetry.space_group_name_H-M   'P 1'
#
loop_
_entity.id
_entity.type
_entity.pdbx_description
1 polymer ?
#
loop_
_entity_poly.entity_id
_entity_poly.type
_entity_poly.pdbx_seq_one_letter_code
_entity_poly.pdbx_strand_id
1 'polypeptide(L)'
;MKYTKKVIAADMAKPYAIGMLHGDDFDGFVVATEKEGPIRRFRLDGTAEGDVCDGPGGVMTVMQAPGRSDQLMATYKFFSPNFGADDAKIVTYTRQADGPWRRS
;
A
#
# COMPACT_ATOMS: atom_id res chain seq x y z
N MET A 1 4.02 -29.96 -6.67
CA MET A 1 3.69 -28.65 -7.27
C MET A 1 4.99 -27.93 -7.59
N LYS A 2 5.17 -27.41 -8.82
CA LYS A 2 6.38 -26.69 -9.24
C LYS A 2 6.07 -25.20 -9.23
N TYR A 3 6.86 -24.40 -8.51
CA TYR A 3 6.68 -22.95 -8.41
C TYR A 3 7.79 -22.22 -9.15
N THR A 4 7.44 -21.10 -9.78
CA THR A 4 8.39 -20.19 -10.44
C THR A 4 8.38 -18.87 -9.69
N LYS A 5 9.56 -18.39 -9.28
CA LYS A 5 9.70 -17.08 -8.65
C LYS A 5 9.48 -15.98 -9.68
N LYS A 6 8.63 -14.99 -9.36
CA LYS A 6 8.46 -13.75 -10.12
C LYS A 6 8.90 -12.58 -9.24
N VAL A 7 9.67 -11.65 -9.80
CA VAL A 7 9.99 -10.37 -9.15
C VAL A 7 8.96 -9.35 -9.67
N ILE A 8 8.25 -8.68 -8.76
CA ILE A 8 7.11 -7.81 -9.10
C ILE A 8 7.30 -6.34 -8.70
N ALA A 9 8.29 -6.05 -7.86
CA ALA A 9 8.54 -4.72 -7.29
C ALA A 9 10.04 -4.43 -7.20
N ALA A 10 10.76 -4.62 -8.32
CA ALA A 10 12.22 -4.50 -8.36
C ALA A 10 12.73 -3.06 -8.11
N ASP A 11 11.86 -2.07 -8.33
CA ASP A 11 12.12 -0.65 -8.19
C ASP A 11 11.69 -0.08 -6.82
N MET A 12 11.00 -0.86 -5.99
CA MET A 12 10.56 -0.41 -4.68
C MET A 12 11.68 -0.55 -3.65
N ALA A 13 12.02 0.54 -2.99
CA ALA A 13 12.95 0.53 -1.87
C ALA A 13 12.26 -0.01 -0.61
N LYS A 14 12.80 -1.10 -0.03
CA LYS A 14 12.32 -1.70 1.23
C LYS A 14 10.78 -1.97 1.24
N PRO A 15 10.25 -2.74 0.27
CA PRO A 15 8.85 -3.19 0.33
C PRO A 15 8.67 -4.06 1.56
N TYR A 16 7.81 -3.64 2.48
CA TYR A 16 7.74 -4.20 3.82
C TYR A 16 6.34 -4.70 4.17
N ALA A 17 5.33 -3.84 4.07
CA ALA A 17 3.96 -4.20 4.40
C ALA A 17 3.19 -4.63 3.14
N ILE A 18 2.38 -5.69 3.27
CA ILE A 18 1.49 -6.19 2.22
C ILE A 18 0.08 -6.35 2.78
N GLY A 19 -0.93 -6.02 1.98
CA GLY A 19 -2.33 -6.16 2.36
C GLY A 19 -3.21 -6.50 1.17
N MET A 20 -4.20 -7.37 1.36
CA MET A 20 -5.22 -7.65 0.34
C MET A 20 -6.13 -6.44 0.14
N LEU A 21 -6.58 -6.24 -1.09
CA LEU A 21 -7.60 -5.26 -1.44
C LEU A 21 -8.57 -5.88 -2.44
N HIS A 22 -9.76 -6.19 -1.94
CA HIS A 22 -10.90 -6.61 -2.74
C HIS A 22 -11.64 -5.37 -3.24
N GLY A 23 -11.14 -4.79 -4.34
CA GLY A 23 -11.71 -3.59 -4.94
C GLY A 23 -12.80 -3.91 -5.95
N ASP A 24 -13.70 -2.95 -6.19
CA ASP A 24 -14.80 -3.10 -7.15
C ASP A 24 -14.30 -3.32 -8.59
N ASP A 25 -13.10 -2.83 -8.89
CA ASP A 25 -12.45 -2.94 -10.21
C ASP A 25 -11.66 -4.26 -10.37
N PHE A 26 -10.94 -4.70 -9.34
CA PHE A 26 -10.26 -5.99 -9.34
C PHE A 26 -9.83 -6.44 -7.94
N ASP A 27 -9.75 -7.76 -7.77
CA ASP A 27 -9.07 -8.40 -6.65
C ASP A 27 -7.55 -8.29 -6.81
N GLY A 28 -6.90 -7.80 -5.76
CA GLY A 28 -5.47 -7.63 -5.75
C GLY A 28 -4.90 -7.47 -4.35
N PHE A 29 -3.71 -6.91 -4.31
CA PHE A 29 -3.02 -6.57 -3.07
C PHE A 29 -2.24 -5.28 -3.24
N VAL A 30 -1.87 -4.67 -2.12
CA VAL A 30 -0.97 -3.53 -2.08
C VAL A 30 0.33 -3.91 -1.39
N VAL A 31 1.43 -3.31 -1.84
CA VAL A 31 2.74 -3.37 -1.19
C VAL A 31 3.13 -1.96 -0.82
N ALA A 32 3.63 -1.76 0.40
CA ALA A 32 4.03 -0.47 0.92
C ALA A 32 5.47 -0.48 1.42
N THR A 33 6.12 0.67 1.34
CA THR A 33 7.52 0.86 1.72
C THR A 33 7.70 1.19 3.20
N GLU A 34 8.74 0.60 3.81
CA GLU A 34 9.16 0.93 5.18
C GLU A 34 9.78 2.34 5.28
N LYS A 35 10.52 2.72 4.24
CA LYS A 35 11.19 4.03 4.12
C LYS A 35 10.38 4.93 3.22
N GLU A 36 11.00 5.96 2.66
CA GLU A 36 10.35 6.81 1.68
C GLU A 36 9.97 6.01 0.44
N GLY A 37 8.73 6.19 0.01
CA GLY A 37 8.22 5.56 -1.20
C GLY A 37 6.72 5.28 -1.16
N PRO A 38 6.23 4.60 -2.20
CA PRO A 38 4.80 4.49 -2.44
C PRO A 38 4.13 3.40 -1.62
N ILE A 39 2.80 3.44 -1.68
CA ILE A 39 1.95 2.26 -1.56
C ILE A 39 1.51 1.92 -2.99
N ARG A 40 1.91 0.76 -3.51
CA ARG A 40 1.62 0.32 -4.89
C ARG A 40 0.59 -0.79 -4.92
N ARG A 41 -0.36 -0.73 -5.85
CA ARG A 41 -1.38 -1.77 -6.07
C ARG A 41 -0.98 -2.73 -7.18
N PHE A 42 -1.21 -4.01 -6.92
CA PHE A 42 -0.94 -5.13 -7.81
C PHE A 42 -2.18 -6.00 -7.98
N ARG A 43 -2.36 -6.58 -9.16
CA ARG A 43 -3.26 -7.71 -9.38
C ARG A 43 -2.70 -8.97 -8.74
N LEU A 44 -3.54 -10.00 -8.56
CA LEU A 44 -3.11 -11.29 -7.98
C LEU A 44 -2.02 -12.02 -8.78
N ASP A 45 -1.88 -11.73 -10.08
CA ASP A 45 -0.80 -12.27 -10.92
C ASP A 45 0.53 -11.48 -10.78
N GLY A 46 0.54 -10.44 -9.95
CA GLY A 46 1.68 -9.56 -9.73
C GLY A 46 1.87 -8.45 -10.76
N THR A 47 0.89 -8.20 -11.64
CA THR A 47 0.90 -7.04 -12.53
C THR A 47 0.67 -5.76 -11.72
N ALA A 48 1.55 -4.77 -11.88
CA ALA A 48 1.41 -3.47 -11.23
C ALA A 48 0.39 -2.59 -11.98
N GLU A 49 -0.53 -1.95 -11.26
CA GLU A 49 -1.58 -1.11 -11.85
C GLU A 49 -1.35 0.38 -11.59
N GLY A 50 -0.77 0.73 -10.44
CA GLY A 50 -0.47 2.11 -10.07
C GLY A 50 -0.30 2.30 -8.57
N ASP A 51 0.11 3.51 -8.20
CA ASP A 51 0.35 3.88 -6.82
C ASP A 51 -0.93 4.44 -6.17
N VAL A 52 -1.24 3.94 -4.98
CA VAL A 52 -2.26 4.50 -4.08
C VAL A 52 -1.78 5.86 -3.55
N CYS A 53 -0.49 5.98 -3.29
CA CYS A 53 0.16 7.26 -3.04
C CYS A 53 1.65 7.13 -3.32
N ASP A 54 2.29 8.24 -3.71
CA ASP A 54 3.74 8.28 -3.98
C ASP A 54 4.58 8.29 -2.69
N GLY A 55 3.97 8.63 -1.55
CA GLY A 55 4.69 8.81 -0.30
C GLY A 55 3.84 9.37 0.83
N PRO A 56 4.45 9.58 2.02
CA PRO A 56 5.90 9.58 2.28
C PRO A 56 6.46 8.20 2.70
N GLY A 57 5.66 7.14 2.71
CA GLY A 57 6.07 5.83 3.22
C GLY A 57 6.05 5.76 4.75
N GLY A 58 6.96 5.00 5.35
CA GLY A 58 6.89 4.73 6.80
C GLY A 58 5.74 3.78 7.14
N VAL A 59 5.45 2.83 6.25
CA VAL A 59 4.30 1.94 6.35
C VAL A 59 4.73 0.59 6.90
N MET A 60 4.40 0.33 8.16
CA MET A 60 4.60 -0.97 8.82
C MET A 60 3.39 -1.89 8.66
N THR A 61 2.21 -1.32 8.44
CA THR A 61 0.97 -2.08 8.21
C THR A 61 0.10 -1.34 7.22
N VAL A 62 -0.49 -2.08 6.27
CA VAL A 62 -1.49 -1.62 5.33
C VAL A 62 -2.55 -2.71 5.18
N MET A 63 -3.82 -2.33 5.24
CA MET A 63 -4.94 -3.26 5.11
C MET A 63 -6.16 -2.58 4.50
N GLN A 64 -7.03 -3.36 3.88
CA GLN A 64 -8.36 -2.91 3.50
C GLN A 64 -9.14 -2.48 4.74
N ALA A 65 -9.83 -1.33 4.65
CA ALA A 65 -10.73 -0.90 5.69
C ALA A 65 -11.92 -1.89 5.78
N PRO A 66 -12.30 -2.35 6.97
CA PRO A 66 -13.38 -3.34 7.11
C PRO A 66 -14.68 -2.89 6.42
N GLY A 67 -15.25 -3.76 5.59
CA GLY A 67 -16.51 -3.51 4.88
C GLY A 67 -16.44 -2.49 3.74
N ARG A 68 -15.24 -2.04 3.35
CA ARG A 68 -15.04 -1.01 2.30
C ARG A 68 -14.21 -1.59 1.15
N SER A 69 -14.73 -1.58 -0.07
CA SER A 69 -13.98 -1.97 -1.29
C SER A 69 -13.10 -0.83 -1.86
N ASP A 70 -13.36 0.40 -1.42
CA ASP A 70 -12.74 1.63 -1.92
C ASP A 70 -11.68 2.21 -0.98
N GLN A 71 -11.35 1.56 0.14
CA GLN A 71 -10.52 2.17 1.18
C GLN A 71 -9.49 1.25 1.81
N LEU A 72 -8.32 1.82 2.04
CA LEU A 72 -7.23 1.24 2.81
C LEU A 72 -7.00 2.04 4.10
N MET A 73 -6.50 1.38 5.13
CA MET A 73 -5.90 1.98 6.31
C MET A 73 -4.42 1.61 6.36
N ALA A 74 -3.57 2.56 6.72
CA ALA A 74 -2.15 2.32 6.86
C ALA A 74 -1.53 3.13 7.99
N THR A 75 -0.47 2.60 8.58
CA THR A 75 0.47 3.42 9.37
C THR A 75 1.19 4.39 8.44
N TYR A 76 1.39 5.62 8.87
CA TYR A 76 1.96 6.71 8.08
C TYR A 76 3.16 7.31 8.81
N LYS A 77 4.28 7.54 8.10
CA LYS A 77 5.52 8.12 8.65
C LYS A 77 6.04 7.41 9.92
N PHE A 78 5.80 6.12 10.04
CA PHE A 78 6.31 5.31 11.15
C PHE A 78 7.75 4.85 10.85
N PHE A 79 8.69 5.80 10.76
CA PHE A 79 10.05 5.48 10.35
C PHE A 79 10.87 4.92 11.53
N SER A 80 11.03 3.60 11.55
CA SER A 80 11.93 2.91 12.47
C SER A 80 13.40 3.36 12.29
N PRO A 81 14.21 3.44 13.37
CA PRO A 81 13.88 3.09 14.76
C PRO A 81 13.33 4.24 15.62
N ASN A 82 13.55 5.52 15.27
CA ASN A 82 13.30 6.65 16.19
C ASN A 82 12.62 7.87 15.54
N PHE A 83 12.07 7.76 14.34
CA PHE A 83 11.55 8.90 13.58
C PHE A 83 10.04 8.74 13.34
N GLY A 84 9.22 9.46 14.11
CA GLY A 84 7.77 9.40 13.91
C GLY A 84 6.91 9.98 15.03
N ALA A 85 7.47 10.30 16.20
CA ALA A 85 6.66 10.73 17.36
C ALA A 85 5.68 11.88 17.06
N ASP A 86 6.09 12.86 16.27
CA ASP A 86 5.26 14.06 15.99
C ASP A 86 4.28 13.88 14.82
N ASP A 87 4.58 12.94 13.92
CA ASP A 87 4.00 12.88 12.57
C ASP A 87 3.28 11.56 12.30
N ALA A 88 3.62 10.51 13.05
CA ALA A 88 3.14 9.16 12.83
C ALA A 88 1.70 9.01 13.29
N LYS A 89 0.90 8.39 12.43
CA LYS A 89 -0.54 8.21 12.65
C LYS A 89 -1.05 7.09 11.77
N ILE A 90 -2.30 6.70 12.01
CA ILE A 90 -3.07 5.89 11.07
C ILE A 90 -3.74 6.85 10.11
N VAL A 91 -3.61 6.60 8.82
CA VAL A 91 -4.31 7.33 7.77
C VAL A 91 -5.15 6.37 6.95
N THR A 92 -6.13 6.92 6.28
CA THR A 92 -6.96 6.23 5.31
C THR A 92 -6.60 6.69 3.90
N TYR A 93 -6.67 5.79 2.93
CA TYR A 93 -6.61 6.11 1.52
C TYR A 93 -7.90 5.66 0.88
N THR A 94 -8.69 6.61 0.39
CA THR A 94 -10.00 6.34 -0.22
C THR A 94 -9.93 6.60 -1.71
N ARG A 95 -10.25 5.59 -2.52
CA ARG A 95 -10.38 5.73 -3.97
C ARG A 95 -11.54 6.67 -4.30
N GLN A 96 -11.25 7.72 -5.04
CA GLN A 96 -12.26 8.69 -5.46
C GLN A 96 -12.94 8.20 -6.74
N ALA A 97 -14.15 8.70 -7.00
CA ALA A 97 -14.93 8.32 -8.18
C ALA A 97 -14.26 8.72 -9.51
N ASP A 98 -13.43 9.77 -9.50
CA ASP A 98 -12.63 10.25 -10.62
C ASP A 98 -11.29 9.50 -10.79
N GLY A 99 -11.02 8.48 -9.95
CA GLY A 99 -9.86 7.59 -10.06
C GLY A 99 -8.74 7.76 -9.01
N PRO A 100 -8.29 8.97 -8.63
CA PRO A 100 -7.18 9.14 -7.69
C PRO A 100 -7.56 8.71 -6.27
N TRP A 101 -6.55 8.49 -5.45
CA TRP A 101 -6.72 8.16 -4.04
C TRP A 101 -6.57 9.41 -3.18
N ARG A 102 -7.49 9.61 -2.24
CA ARG A 102 -7.42 10.69 -1.26
C ARG A 102 -6.97 10.15 0.08
N ARG A 103 -5.90 10.73 0.63
CA ARG A 103 -5.46 10.48 2.01
C ARG A 103 -6.26 11.33 3.00
N SER A 104 -6.73 10.74 4.09
CA SER A 104 -7.30 11.42 5.26
C SER A 104 -6.77 10.87 6.56
#